data_AF-A0A0T6BEQ6-F1
#
_entry.id   AF-A0A0T6BEQ6-F1
#
_cell.length_a   1.000
_cell.length_b   1.000
_cell.length_c   1.000
_cell.angle_alpha   90.00
_cell.angle_beta   90.00
_cell.angle_gamma   90.00
#
_symmetry.space_group_name_H-M   'P 1'
#
loop_
_entity.id
_entity.type
_entity.pdbx_description
1 polymer ?
#
loop_
_entity_poly.entity_id
_entity_poly.type
_entity_poly.pdbx_seq_one_letter_code
_entity_poly.pdbx_strand_id
1 'polypeptide(L)'
;MISQVLLVLVLTVVSITASRLTLEMYQHRSHHHRKKIQGDSTRLRILYQIGNQEEDLPVCSPRAVCSKVDLYESPWLERQCRCPNKKICLGSLVSDDGFTIADKTRQYKMCESVKKLPKCRYFRDVTWTLILTPNNATEQIVHCHCPRNSVTYLINRHAFHSVDGKTSYEYSFACSPQSVNYL
;
A
#
# COMPACT_ATOMS: atom_id res chain seq x y z
N MET A 1 23.24 -18.00 -59.81
CA MET A 1 22.79 -16.66 -59.36
C MET A 1 21.31 -16.56 -58.96
N ILE A 2 20.54 -17.67 -58.90
CA ILE A 2 19.11 -17.63 -58.50
C ILE A 2 18.90 -18.00 -57.01
N SER A 3 19.84 -18.75 -56.41
CA SER A 3 19.73 -19.25 -55.03
C SER A 3 19.93 -18.18 -53.94
N GLN A 4 20.77 -17.15 -54.19
CA GLN A 4 20.95 -16.07 -53.22
C GLN A 4 19.79 -15.06 -53.21
N VAL A 5 19.09 -14.88 -54.33
CA VAL A 5 17.94 -13.97 -54.43
C VAL A 5 16.72 -14.54 -53.67
N LEU A 6 16.54 -15.87 -53.67
CA LEU A 6 15.47 -16.53 -52.94
C LEU A 6 15.66 -16.42 -51.41
N LEU A 7 16.90 -16.50 -50.92
CA LEU A 7 17.21 -16.43 -49.48
C LEU A 7 16.94 -15.02 -48.91
N VAL A 8 17.26 -13.97 -49.67
CA VAL A 8 16.99 -12.59 -49.28
C VAL A 8 15.49 -12.30 -49.28
N LEU A 9 14.75 -12.79 -50.28
CA LEU A 9 13.29 -12.64 -50.33
C LEU A 9 12.61 -13.33 -49.14
N VAL A 10 13.02 -14.55 -48.78
CA VAL A 10 12.45 -15.26 -47.62
C VAL A 10 12.75 -14.53 -46.31
N LEU A 11 13.96 -13.99 -46.12
CA LEU A 11 14.31 -13.22 -44.91
C LEU A 11 13.55 -11.89 -44.79
N THR A 12 13.28 -11.21 -45.92
CA THR A 12 12.45 -9.99 -45.91
C THR A 12 10.98 -10.27 -45.62
N VAL A 13 10.43 -11.39 -46.08
CA VAL A 13 9.02 -11.76 -45.82
C VAL A 13 8.81 -12.19 -44.37
N VAL A 14 9.77 -12.88 -43.74
CA VAL A 14 9.70 -13.22 -42.30
C VAL A 14 9.83 -11.99 -41.40
N SER A 15 10.52 -10.94 -41.84
CA SER A 15 10.68 -9.70 -41.06
C SER A 15 9.44 -8.79 -41.10
N ILE A 16 8.55 -8.94 -42.08
CA ILE A 16 7.35 -8.09 -42.24
C ILE A 16 6.15 -8.64 -41.46
N THR A 17 6.13 -9.92 -41.09
CA THR A 17 5.00 -10.53 -40.34
C THR A 17 5.12 -10.45 -38.81
N ALA A 18 6.24 -9.96 -38.27
CA ALA A 18 6.43 -9.84 -36.82
C ALA A 18 6.01 -8.48 -36.22
N SER A 19 5.48 -7.56 -37.02
CA SER A 19 5.14 -6.19 -36.57
C SER A 19 3.65 -5.86 -36.72
N ARG A 20 2.76 -6.70 -36.17
CA ARG A 20 1.34 -6.35 -35.95
C ARG A 20 0.82 -6.97 -34.66
N LEU A 21 1.27 -6.43 -33.52
CA LEU A 21 0.47 -6.37 -32.30
C LEU A 21 0.00 -4.93 -32.16
N THR A 22 -1.16 -4.68 -32.74
CA THR A 22 -1.91 -3.44 -32.58
C THR A 22 -2.28 -3.26 -31.12
N LEU A 23 -1.83 -2.13 -30.56
CA LEU A 23 -2.53 -1.39 -29.52
C LEU A 23 -4.01 -1.24 -29.91
N GLU A 24 -4.89 -2.10 -29.40
CA GLU A 24 -6.29 -1.73 -29.23
C GLU A 24 -6.43 -0.97 -27.92
N MET A 25 -6.10 0.31 -28.02
CA MET A 25 -6.65 1.30 -27.12
C MET A 25 -8.12 1.54 -27.46
N TYR A 26 -8.96 1.34 -26.45
CA TYR A 26 -9.90 2.38 -26.02
C TYR A 26 -11.14 2.64 -26.90
N GLN A 27 -12.15 1.77 -26.78
CA GLN A 27 -13.54 2.25 -26.92
C GLN A 27 -14.53 1.34 -26.18
N HIS A 28 -14.65 1.49 -24.86
CA HIS A 28 -15.86 1.07 -24.17
C HIS A 28 -16.59 2.31 -23.65
N ARG A 29 -17.64 2.66 -24.40
CA ARG A 29 -18.66 3.67 -24.10
C ARG A 29 -19.07 3.60 -22.63
N SER A 30 -18.95 4.73 -21.96
CA SER A 30 -19.63 5.05 -20.72
C SER A 30 -21.15 5.00 -20.94
N HIS A 31 -21.76 3.88 -20.58
CA HIS A 31 -23.17 3.87 -20.19
C HIS A 31 -23.23 3.75 -18.68
N HIS A 32 -23.65 4.83 -18.03
CA HIS A 32 -24.07 4.87 -16.64
C HIS A 32 -25.23 3.88 -16.42
N HIS A 33 -24.92 2.62 -16.17
CA HIS A 33 -25.80 1.74 -15.42
C HIS A 33 -25.29 1.71 -13.98
N ARG A 34 -25.92 2.55 -13.16
CA ARG A 34 -25.95 2.42 -11.70
C ARG A 34 -26.58 1.07 -11.36
N LYS A 35 -25.79 -0.01 -11.46
CA LYS A 35 -26.15 -1.30 -10.87
C LYS A 35 -26.05 -1.12 -9.37
N LYS A 36 -27.23 -1.04 -8.75
CA LYS A 36 -27.45 -1.17 -7.32
C LYS A 36 -26.92 -2.56 -6.94
N ILE A 37 -25.65 -2.66 -6.53
CA ILE A 37 -25.09 -3.90 -5.97
C ILE A 37 -25.68 -4.03 -4.57
N GLN A 38 -26.82 -4.71 -4.51
CA GLN A 38 -27.42 -5.20 -3.30
C GLN A 38 -27.32 -6.72 -3.39
N GLY A 39 -26.43 -7.30 -2.58
CA GLY A 39 -26.35 -8.74 -2.34
C GLY A 39 -25.25 -9.50 -3.10
N ASP A 40 -23.99 -9.24 -2.75
CA ASP A 40 -23.07 -10.33 -2.39
C ASP A 40 -22.01 -9.75 -1.45
N SER A 41 -22.20 -10.01 -0.16
CA SER A 41 -21.27 -9.61 0.89
C SER A 41 -20.02 -10.46 0.76
N THR A 42 -19.10 -10.08 -0.14
CA THR A 42 -17.74 -10.60 -0.18
C THR A 42 -17.14 -10.31 1.19
N ARG A 43 -17.14 -11.32 2.07
CA ARG A 43 -16.63 -11.22 3.43
C ARG A 43 -15.17 -10.80 3.30
N LEU A 44 -14.87 -9.56 3.69
CA LEU A 44 -13.54 -8.99 3.66
C LEU A 44 -12.58 -10.00 4.30
N ARG A 45 -11.55 -10.44 3.57
CA ARG A 45 -10.58 -11.39 4.12
C ARG A 45 -9.80 -10.69 5.23
N ILE A 46 -9.83 -11.26 6.43
CA ILE A 46 -9.11 -10.74 7.60
C ILE A 46 -7.91 -11.64 7.87
N LEU A 47 -6.74 -11.03 7.93
CA LEU A 47 -5.45 -11.61 8.29
C LEU A 47 -4.96 -10.97 9.60
N TYR A 48 -4.03 -11.65 10.27
CA TYR A 48 -3.40 -11.19 11.49
C TYR A 48 -1.89 -11.21 11.28
N GLN A 49 -1.21 -10.14 11.69
CA GLN A 49 0.25 -10.07 11.59
C GLN A 49 0.93 -11.17 12.43
N ILE A 50 0.35 -11.50 13.58
CA ILE A 50 0.77 -12.60 14.45
C ILE A 50 -0.47 -13.43 14.76
N GLY A 51 -0.32 -14.75 14.73
CA GLY A 51 -1.36 -15.68 15.12
C GLY A 51 -2.53 -15.71 14.14
N ASN A 52 -3.73 -15.96 14.63
CA ASN A 52 -4.95 -16.09 13.82
C ASN A 52 -6.20 -15.49 14.46
N GLN A 53 -6.08 -14.82 15.60
CA GLN A 53 -7.18 -14.16 16.32
C GLN A 53 -6.76 -12.84 16.98
N GLU A 54 -7.74 -12.04 17.42
CA GLU A 54 -7.49 -10.73 18.04
C GLU A 54 -6.64 -10.80 19.30
N GLU A 55 -6.82 -11.86 20.09
CA GLU A 55 -6.13 -12.06 21.37
C GLU A 55 -4.62 -12.28 21.20
N ASP A 56 -4.20 -12.79 20.03
CA ASP A 56 -2.79 -13.00 19.70
C ASP A 56 -2.06 -11.69 19.42
N LEU A 57 -2.81 -10.62 19.11
CA LEU A 57 -2.24 -9.34 18.76
C LEU A 57 -1.80 -8.56 20.02
N PRO A 58 -0.67 -7.83 19.93
CA PRO A 58 -0.24 -6.94 20.98
C PRO A 58 -1.19 -5.73 21.11
N VAL A 59 -1.07 -5.01 22.21
CA VAL A 59 -1.72 -3.70 22.36
C VAL A 59 -0.93 -2.66 21.57
N CYS A 60 -1.62 -1.80 20.83
CA CYS A 60 -0.98 -0.76 20.03
C CYS A 60 -0.27 0.28 20.90
N SER A 61 0.97 0.64 20.53
CA SER A 61 1.62 1.86 21.04
C SER A 61 0.89 3.12 20.56
N PRO A 62 1.13 4.28 21.19
CA PRO A 62 0.59 5.55 20.73
C PRO A 62 0.93 5.80 19.26
N ARG A 63 -0.08 6.19 18.46
CA ARG A 63 0.03 6.45 17.02
C ARG A 63 0.48 5.26 16.16
N ALA A 64 0.41 4.05 16.69
CA ALA A 64 0.62 2.86 15.88
C ALA A 64 -0.52 2.65 14.88
N VAL A 65 -0.19 2.14 13.70
CA VAL A 65 -1.16 1.60 12.75
C VAL A 65 -1.74 0.32 13.34
N CYS A 66 -3.06 0.27 13.50
CA CYS A 66 -3.76 -0.86 14.10
C CYS A 66 -4.29 -1.87 13.08
N SER A 67 -4.59 -1.43 11.84
CA SER A 67 -4.92 -2.30 10.70
C SER A 67 -4.36 -1.73 9.41
N LYS A 68 -4.03 -2.62 8.47
CA LYS A 68 -3.73 -2.27 7.08
C LYS A 68 -4.83 -2.83 6.20
N VAL A 69 -5.36 -2.02 5.29
CA VAL A 69 -6.30 -2.46 4.26
C VAL A 69 -5.61 -2.30 2.91
N ASP A 70 -5.50 -3.38 2.15
CA ASP A 70 -4.95 -3.36 0.80
C ASP A 70 -6.11 -3.39 -0.21
N LEU A 71 -6.06 -2.47 -1.18
CA LEU A 71 -7.09 -2.26 -2.19
C LEU A 71 -6.58 -2.55 -3.62
N TYR A 72 -5.40 -3.14 -3.77
CA TYR A 72 -4.82 -3.38 -5.10
C TYR A 72 -5.65 -4.36 -5.94
N GLU A 73 -6.14 -5.44 -5.33
CA GLU A 73 -7.03 -6.44 -5.95
C GLU A 73 -8.31 -6.60 -5.11
N SER A 74 -8.78 -7.83 -4.92
CA SER A 74 -9.80 -8.19 -3.93
C SER A 74 -9.36 -7.67 -2.55
N PRO A 75 -10.08 -6.71 -1.96
CA PRO A 75 -9.64 -6.08 -0.73
C PRO A 75 -9.45 -7.09 0.39
N TRP A 76 -8.43 -6.86 1.21
CA TRP A 76 -8.18 -7.62 2.42
C TRP A 76 -7.67 -6.70 3.51
N LEU A 77 -7.88 -7.14 4.74
CA LEU A 77 -7.50 -6.44 5.95
C LEU A 77 -6.48 -7.26 6.72
N GLU A 78 -5.44 -6.63 7.21
CA GLU A 78 -4.47 -7.21 8.13
C GLU A 78 -4.47 -6.48 9.46
N ARG A 79 -4.84 -7.19 10.52
CA ARG A 79 -4.81 -6.68 11.89
C ARG A 79 -3.37 -6.67 12.39
N GLN A 80 -2.94 -5.52 12.93
CA GLN A 80 -1.57 -5.32 13.43
C GLN A 80 -1.51 -5.38 14.96
N CYS A 81 -2.48 -4.74 15.63
CA CYS A 81 -2.55 -4.63 17.08
C CYS A 81 -3.99 -4.30 17.54
N ARG A 82 -4.25 -4.47 18.84
CA ARG A 82 -5.49 -4.08 19.52
C ARG A 82 -5.37 -2.66 20.09
N CYS A 83 -6.35 -1.81 19.80
CA CYS A 83 -6.36 -0.47 20.37
C CYS A 83 -6.54 -0.50 21.89
N PRO A 84 -5.85 0.37 22.64
CA PRO A 84 -5.99 0.43 24.10
C PRO A 84 -7.41 0.84 24.51
N ASN A 85 -7.75 0.62 25.78
CA ASN A 85 -9.05 0.99 26.38
C ASN A 85 -10.27 0.34 25.71
N LYS A 86 -10.11 -0.89 25.18
CA LYS A 86 -11.17 -1.65 24.50
C LYS A 86 -11.78 -0.92 23.29
N LYS A 87 -11.07 0.06 22.72
CA LYS A 87 -11.46 0.67 21.45
C LYS A 87 -11.31 -0.35 20.34
N ILE A 88 -12.23 -0.33 19.37
CA ILE A 88 -12.16 -1.18 18.19
C ILE A 88 -11.33 -0.46 17.13
N CYS A 89 -10.33 -1.13 16.58
CA CYS A 89 -9.63 -0.62 15.41
C CYS A 89 -10.54 -0.74 14.19
N LEU A 90 -10.69 0.34 13.43
CA LEU A 90 -11.50 0.32 12.22
C LEU A 90 -10.93 -0.66 11.18
N GLY A 91 -11.84 -1.30 10.45
CA GLY A 91 -11.50 -2.22 9.36
C GLY A 91 -12.31 -2.02 8.08
N SER A 92 -13.03 -0.89 7.98
CA SER A 92 -13.80 -0.56 6.78
C SER A 92 -12.90 -0.16 5.62
N LEU A 93 -13.39 -0.36 4.39
CA LEU A 93 -12.74 0.09 3.14
C LEU A 93 -12.84 1.61 2.92
N VAL A 94 -13.62 2.30 3.74
CA VAL A 94 -13.84 3.75 3.69
C VAL A 94 -12.60 4.47 4.23
N SER A 95 -12.12 5.52 3.55
CA SER A 95 -10.90 6.25 3.93
C SER A 95 -11.13 7.63 4.54
N ASP A 96 -12.33 8.20 4.44
CA ASP A 96 -12.70 9.52 4.98
C ASP A 96 -13.33 9.44 6.39
N ASP A 97 -13.01 8.38 7.13
CA ASP A 97 -13.48 8.11 8.50
C ASP A 97 -12.77 8.95 9.59
N GLY A 98 -11.71 9.69 9.24
CA GLY A 98 -10.94 10.50 10.17
C GLY A 98 -9.94 9.71 11.04
N PHE A 99 -9.76 8.42 10.76
CA PHE A 99 -8.81 7.50 11.41
C PHE A 99 -7.92 6.78 10.39
N THR A 100 -7.94 7.22 9.13
CA THR A 100 -7.24 6.58 8.02
C THR A 100 -6.20 7.50 7.40
N ILE A 101 -5.03 6.92 7.10
CA ILE A 101 -4.02 7.50 6.21
C ILE A 101 -3.96 6.62 4.97
N ALA A 102 -4.05 7.21 3.78
CA ALA A 102 -3.93 6.48 2.53
C ALA A 102 -2.56 6.75 1.89
N ASP A 103 -1.92 5.71 1.36
CA ASP A 103 -0.73 5.81 0.51
C ASP A 103 -0.79 4.71 -0.57
N LYS A 104 -0.75 5.13 -1.83
CA LYS A 104 -0.99 4.26 -3.00
C LYS A 104 -2.29 3.46 -2.85
N THR A 105 -2.20 2.12 -2.83
CA THR A 105 -3.34 1.19 -2.73
C THR A 105 -3.62 0.76 -1.29
N ARG A 106 -2.93 1.32 -0.31
CA ARG A 106 -3.05 0.94 1.10
C ARG A 106 -3.71 2.01 1.93
N GLN A 107 -4.55 1.56 2.86
CA GLN A 107 -5.07 2.37 3.94
C GLN A 107 -4.51 1.89 5.27
N TYR A 108 -3.96 2.80 6.05
CA TYR A 108 -3.42 2.57 7.38
C TYR A 108 -4.41 3.14 8.40
N LYS A 109 -5.02 2.24 9.18
CA LYS A 109 -6.02 2.57 10.20
C LYS A 109 -5.34 2.85 11.52
N MET A 110 -5.82 3.84 12.26
CA MET A 110 -5.27 4.26 13.55
C MET A 110 -6.31 4.19 14.66
N CYS A 111 -5.85 3.99 15.90
CA CYS A 111 -6.71 4.02 17.09
C CYS A 111 -7.18 5.43 17.49
N GLU A 112 -6.49 6.45 16.99
CA GLU A 112 -6.76 7.85 17.26
C GLU A 112 -6.96 8.64 15.97
N SER A 113 -7.66 9.77 16.07
CA SER A 113 -7.94 10.56 14.88
C SER A 113 -6.67 11.12 14.25
N VAL A 114 -6.56 10.99 12.93
CA VAL A 114 -5.45 11.53 12.13
C VAL A 114 -5.41 13.06 12.15
N LYS A 115 -6.51 13.73 12.52
CA LYS A 115 -6.59 15.19 12.65
C LYS A 115 -5.63 15.76 13.70
N LYS A 116 -5.19 14.92 14.66
CA LYS A 116 -4.20 15.30 15.68
C LYS A 116 -2.76 15.29 15.15
N LEU A 117 -2.52 14.70 13.99
CA LEU A 117 -1.18 14.60 13.41
C LEU A 117 -0.82 15.90 12.68
N PRO A 118 0.40 16.42 12.85
CA PRO A 118 0.87 17.54 12.05
C PRO A 118 1.01 17.11 10.57
N LYS A 119 1.09 18.10 9.68
CA LYS A 119 1.43 17.90 8.27
C LYS A 119 2.93 17.74 8.11
N CYS A 120 3.38 16.74 7.36
CA CYS A 120 4.80 16.57 7.03
C CYS A 120 5.24 17.59 5.97
N ARG A 121 6.47 18.09 6.08
CA ARG A 121 7.18 18.74 4.97
C ARG A 121 7.83 17.70 4.08
N TYR A 122 7.73 17.90 2.76
CA TYR A 122 8.35 17.01 1.78
C TYR A 122 9.84 16.86 2.03
N PHE A 123 10.33 15.63 1.81
CA PHE A 123 11.75 15.23 1.87
C PHE A 123 12.49 15.44 3.21
N ARG A 124 11.87 16.12 4.18
CA ARG A 124 12.51 16.50 5.46
C ARG A 124 11.93 15.73 6.64
N ASP A 125 10.62 15.69 6.75
CA ASP A 125 9.98 15.11 7.93
C ASP A 125 9.71 13.61 7.71
N VAL A 126 9.97 12.82 8.75
CA VAL A 126 9.64 11.39 8.78
C VAL A 126 8.14 11.25 9.01
N THR A 127 7.41 10.66 8.06
CA THR A 127 5.96 10.43 8.19
C THR A 127 5.64 9.27 9.12
N TRP A 128 6.39 8.17 9.00
CA TRP A 128 6.29 7.04 9.90
C TRP A 128 7.62 6.30 10.01
N THR A 129 7.76 5.55 11.10
CA THR A 129 8.82 4.55 11.28
C THR A 129 8.22 3.15 11.30
N LEU A 130 8.96 2.17 10.80
CA LEU A 130 8.62 0.75 10.88
C LEU A 130 9.72 0.02 11.65
N ILE A 131 9.35 -0.61 12.75
CA ILE A 131 10.25 -1.31 13.67
C ILE A 131 9.92 -2.80 13.63
N LEU A 132 10.93 -3.65 13.50
CA LEU A 132 10.76 -5.10 13.70
C LEU A 132 10.87 -5.41 15.19
N THR A 133 9.78 -5.89 15.75
CA THR A 133 9.73 -6.36 17.14
C THR A 133 10.35 -7.77 17.25
N PRO A 134 10.84 -8.16 18.43
CA PRO A 134 11.43 -9.49 18.65
C PRO A 134 10.49 -10.66 18.34
N ASN A 135 9.17 -10.45 18.36
CA ASN A 135 8.16 -11.48 18.12
C ASN A 135 7.81 -11.66 16.63
N ASN A 136 8.68 -11.22 15.72
CA ASN A 136 8.44 -11.16 14.27
C ASN A 136 7.22 -10.29 13.88
N ALA A 137 6.70 -9.46 14.79
CA ALA A 137 5.74 -8.41 14.45
C ALA A 137 6.45 -7.19 13.92
N THR A 138 5.79 -6.44 13.03
CA THR A 138 6.17 -5.08 12.71
C THR A 138 5.30 -4.10 13.48
N GLU A 139 5.90 -3.01 13.91
CA GLU A 139 5.20 -1.88 14.48
C GLU A 139 5.44 -0.65 13.61
N GLN A 140 4.35 -0.03 13.13
CA GLN A 140 4.42 1.17 12.30
C GLN A 140 3.86 2.36 13.07
N ILE A 141 4.75 3.28 13.46
CA ILE A 141 4.39 4.47 14.25
C ILE A 141 4.31 5.68 13.34
N VAL A 142 3.17 6.37 13.34
CA VAL A 142 2.93 7.56 12.52
C VAL A 142 3.28 8.83 13.30
N HIS A 143 4.13 9.68 12.71
CA HIS A 143 4.59 10.93 13.29
C HIS A 143 3.87 12.14 12.73
N CYS A 144 3.64 12.15 11.42
CA CYS A 144 2.92 13.20 10.70
C CYS A 144 2.22 12.59 9.48
N HIS A 145 1.23 13.28 8.94
CA HIS A 145 0.54 12.84 7.73
C HIS A 145 1.00 13.66 6.52
N CYS A 146 1.27 12.97 5.41
CA CYS A 146 1.78 13.63 4.22
C CYS A 146 0.76 14.64 3.62
N PRO A 147 1.24 15.63 2.85
CA PRO A 147 0.37 16.48 2.04
C PRO A 147 -0.43 15.67 1.02
N ARG A 148 -1.48 16.25 0.42
CA ARG A 148 -2.23 15.56 -0.64
C ARG A 148 -1.34 15.30 -1.86
N ASN A 149 -1.66 14.26 -2.63
CA ASN A 149 -0.90 13.85 -3.83
C ASN A 149 0.58 13.59 -3.54
N SER A 150 0.85 12.97 -2.41
CA SER A 150 2.19 12.52 -2.02
C SER A 150 2.30 11.00 -2.10
N VAL A 151 3.52 10.52 -2.23
CA VAL A 151 3.89 9.12 -2.03
C VAL A 151 4.90 9.01 -0.91
N THR A 152 4.82 7.94 -0.12
CA THR A 152 5.86 7.65 0.88
C THR A 152 7.03 6.89 0.28
N TYR A 153 8.23 7.14 0.79
CA TYR A 153 9.45 6.44 0.38
C TYR A 153 10.42 6.29 1.56
N LEU A 154 11.23 5.22 1.53
CA LEU A 154 12.23 4.94 2.56
C LEU A 154 13.38 5.94 2.48
N ILE A 155 13.72 6.59 3.59
CA ILE A 155 14.83 7.56 3.66
C ILE A 155 16.01 7.08 4.51
N ASN A 156 15.77 6.19 5.47
CA ASN A 156 16.82 5.75 6.38
C ASN A 156 16.54 4.35 6.94
N ARG A 157 17.60 3.61 7.24
CA ARG A 157 17.58 2.39 8.03
C ARG A 157 18.57 2.53 9.18
N HIS A 158 18.07 2.55 10.41
CA HIS A 158 18.89 2.64 11.62
C HIS A 158 18.91 1.30 12.35
N ALA A 159 20.09 0.79 12.67
CA ALA A 159 20.26 -0.39 13.51
C ALA A 159 20.40 0.05 14.97
N PHE A 160 19.67 -0.59 15.88
CA PHE A 160 19.76 -0.33 17.32
C PHE A 160 19.80 -1.64 18.08
N HIS A 161 20.37 -1.62 19.28
CA HIS A 161 20.35 -2.77 20.18
C HIS A 161 19.03 -2.78 20.94
N SER A 162 18.23 -3.81 20.72
CA SER A 162 17.01 -4.06 21.50
C SER A 162 17.39 -4.40 22.95
N VAL A 163 16.41 -4.33 23.85
CA VAL A 163 16.58 -4.67 25.28
C VAL A 163 17.14 -6.09 25.48
N ASP A 164 16.83 -7.00 24.55
CA ASP A 164 17.32 -8.40 24.56
C ASP A 164 18.75 -8.56 24.02
N GLY A 165 19.48 -7.46 23.78
CA GLY A 165 20.84 -7.45 23.22
C GLY A 165 20.91 -7.79 21.71
N LYS A 166 19.79 -8.16 21.09
CA LYS A 166 19.70 -8.42 19.65
C LYS A 166 19.68 -7.11 18.86
N THR A 167 20.32 -7.13 17.68
CA THR A 167 20.25 -6.02 16.74
C THR A 167 18.88 -5.98 16.07
N SER A 168 18.16 -4.89 16.26
CA SER A 168 16.90 -4.58 15.60
C SER A 168 17.08 -3.43 14.60
N TYR A 169 16.11 -3.28 13.70
CA TYR A 169 16.12 -2.25 12.67
C TYR A 169 14.89 -1.38 12.73
N GLU A 170 15.10 -0.07 12.60
CA GLU A 170 14.07 0.93 12.35
C GLU A 170 14.22 1.46 10.92
N TYR A 171 13.10 1.52 10.20
CA TYR A 171 13.01 2.04 8.84
C TYR A 171 12.20 3.33 8.86
N SER A 172 12.82 4.45 8.45
CA SER A 172 12.16 5.76 8.40
C SER A 172 11.68 6.09 7.00
N PHE A 173 10.46 6.61 6.89
CA PHE A 173 9.85 6.99 5.62
C PHE A 173 9.54 8.49 5.59
N ALA A 174 9.71 9.13 4.43
CA ALA A 174 9.34 10.53 4.19
C ALA A 174 8.31 10.64 3.07
N CYS A 175 7.80 11.85 2.86
CA CYS A 175 6.84 12.17 1.81
C CYS A 175 7.55 12.78 0.59
N SER A 176 7.20 12.34 -0.60
CA SER A 176 7.55 12.96 -1.89
C SER A 176 6.28 13.41 -2.61
N PRO A 177 6.26 14.55 -3.32
CA PRO A 177 5.20 14.87 -4.27
C PRO A 177 5.11 13.79 -5.35
N GLN A 178 3.89 13.44 -5.77
CA GLN A 178 3.70 12.68 -6.99
C GLN A 178 3.70 13.64 -8.17
N SER A 179 4.56 13.39 -9.16
CA SER A 179 4.46 14.07 -10.45
C SER A 179 3.20 13.57 -11.16
N VAL A 180 2.21 14.45 -11.28
CA VAL A 180 1.06 14.21 -12.16
C VAL A 180 1.54 14.45 -13.58
N ASN A 181 1.81 13.37 -14.34
CA ASN A 181 2.01 13.49 -15.77
C ASN A 181 0.65 13.80 -16.39
N TYR A 182 0.42 15.08 -16.73
CA TYR A 182 -0.58 15.46 -17.71
C TYR A 182 -0.01 15.14 -19.09
N LEU A 183 -0.26 13.92 -19.57
CA LEU A 183 -0.07 13.54 -20.97
C LEU A 183 -1.44 13.18 -21.54
#